data_AF-A0A9Y4KPT8-F1
#
_entry.id   AF-A0A9Y4KPT8-F1
#
_cell.length_a   1.000
_cell.length_b   1.000
_cell.length_c   1.000
_cell.angle_alpha   90.00
_cell.angle_beta   90.00
_cell.angle_gamma   90.00
#
_symmetry.space_group_name_H-M   'P 1'
#
loop_
_entity.id
_entity.type
_entity.pdbx_description
1 polymer ?
#
loop_
_entity_poly.entity_id
_entity_poly.type
_entity_poly.pdbx_seq_one_letter_code
_entity_poly.pdbx_strand_id
1 'polypeptide(L)'
;DSLRQKEDRIEELEEALRESVQITAEREVVLAQEEQARTQSEKQVEDLLVAMEKVKQELEVMKAKLSSTQLSLAEKEGHLTALRAERRKHLEEVLEMKQEALLAAISEKDANIALLELSSSKKKKTQEEVAALKREKDSLVQQLKQQTQNRMKLMADNYEDDHLKVASPNSEQPNNHKPSPDQILSPLLDLNQNRSKLKLYISHLTSLCQERDPIILQDFAPPPAYHRSDSASWHTQLHSMTQEQLEAELALCEREGAELQEYANQVLQQIADRCPDILEQVVNALEDSC
;
A
#
# COMPACT_ATOMS: atom_id res chain seq x y z
N ASP A 1 53.75 -65.49 57.63
CA ASP A 1 53.56 -65.03 56.24
C ASP A 1 52.18 -65.27 55.68
N SER A 2 51.64 -66.50 55.65
CA SER A 2 50.30 -66.76 55.08
C SER A 2 49.11 -66.08 55.80
N LEU A 3 49.18 -65.89 57.12
CA LEU A 3 48.13 -65.19 57.88
C LEU A 3 48.09 -63.69 57.55
N ARG A 4 49.25 -63.04 57.52
CA ARG A 4 49.37 -61.62 57.14
C ARG A 4 48.85 -61.36 55.72
N GLN A 5 49.19 -62.22 54.75
CA GLN A 5 48.65 -62.10 53.39
C GLN A 5 47.13 -62.20 53.32
N LYS A 6 46.51 -62.97 54.21
CA LYS A 6 45.05 -63.05 54.29
C LYS A 6 44.46 -61.81 54.96
N GLU A 7 45.12 -61.26 55.97
CA GLU A 7 44.73 -60.01 56.63
C GLU A 7 44.82 -58.83 55.64
N ASP A 8 45.94 -58.70 54.92
CA ASP A 8 46.13 -57.67 53.88
C ASP A 8 45.05 -57.79 52.78
N ARG A 9 44.74 -59.02 52.36
CA ARG A 9 43.70 -59.26 51.35
C ARG A 9 42.28 -58.94 51.84
N ILE A 10 42.01 -59.14 53.13
CA ILE A 10 40.72 -58.78 53.73
C ILE A 10 40.60 -57.26 53.78
N GLU A 11 41.66 -56.56 54.20
CA GLU A 11 41.68 -55.10 54.26
C GLU A 11 41.44 -54.46 52.88
N GLU A 12 42.11 -54.96 51.83
CA GLU A 12 41.87 -54.53 50.43
C GLU A 12 40.41 -54.72 50.00
N LEU A 13 39.80 -55.85 50.35
CA LEU A 13 38.40 -56.14 49.99
C LEU A 13 37.41 -55.28 50.76
N GLU A 14 37.70 -54.97 52.03
CA GLU A 14 36.91 -54.05 52.84
C GLU A 14 37.01 -52.61 52.35
N GLU A 15 38.18 -52.18 51.88
CA GLU A 15 38.38 -50.88 51.25
C GLU A 15 37.62 -50.79 49.92
N ALA A 16 37.77 -51.78 49.03
CA ALA A 16 37.03 -51.85 47.78
C ALA A 16 35.51 -51.90 47.99
N LEU A 17 35.03 -52.56 49.05
CA LEU A 17 33.61 -52.58 49.39
C LEU A 17 33.13 -51.21 49.87
N ARG A 18 33.91 -50.50 50.70
CA ARG A 18 33.58 -49.13 51.14
C ARG A 18 33.48 -48.18 49.95
N GLU A 19 34.44 -48.25 49.03
CA GLU A 19 34.42 -47.45 47.80
C GLU A 19 33.19 -47.81 46.92
N SER A 20 32.89 -49.09 46.75
CA SER A 20 31.72 -49.53 45.97
C SER A 20 30.39 -49.05 46.55
N VAL A 21 30.25 -49.08 47.88
CA VAL A 21 29.08 -48.55 48.58
C VAL A 21 29.00 -47.03 48.42
N GLN A 22 30.12 -46.32 48.57
CA GLN A 22 30.16 -44.87 48.37
C GLN A 22 29.77 -44.48 46.95
N ILE A 23 30.34 -45.13 45.93
CA ILE A 23 30.01 -44.91 44.52
C ILE A 23 28.53 -45.18 44.25
N THR A 24 27.97 -46.23 44.85
CA THR A 24 26.54 -46.57 44.69
C THR A 24 25.66 -45.48 45.29
N ALA A 25 25.97 -44.99 46.49
CA ALA A 25 25.23 -43.90 47.12
C ALA A 25 25.33 -42.59 46.32
N GLU A 26 26.51 -42.24 45.83
CA GLU A 26 26.72 -41.06 44.97
C GLU A 26 25.91 -41.17 43.68
N ARG A 27 25.89 -42.37 43.05
CA ARG A 27 25.11 -42.63 41.84
C ARG A 27 23.60 -42.52 42.08
N GLU A 28 23.09 -43.00 43.20
CA GLU A 28 21.67 -42.88 43.56
C GLU A 28 21.24 -41.42 43.72
N VAL A 29 22.10 -40.58 44.33
CA VAL A 29 21.85 -39.14 44.45
C VAL A 29 21.80 -38.47 43.07
N VAL A 30 22.75 -38.79 42.18
CA VAL A 30 22.75 -38.25 40.81
C VAL A 30 21.50 -38.71 40.06
N LEU A 31 21.10 -39.98 40.18
CA LEU A 31 19.89 -40.49 39.52
C LEU A 31 18.63 -39.76 39.98
N ALA A 32 18.50 -39.49 41.28
CA ALA A 32 17.37 -38.74 41.83
C ALA A 32 17.35 -37.28 41.33
N GLN A 33 18.53 -36.65 41.22
CA GLN A 33 18.65 -35.29 40.66
C GLN A 33 18.26 -35.26 39.17
N GLU A 34 18.74 -36.23 38.38
CA GLU A 34 18.38 -36.36 36.96
C GLU A 34 16.88 -36.62 36.78
N GLU A 35 16.26 -37.46 37.62
CA GLU A 35 14.82 -37.72 37.58
C GLU A 35 14.00 -36.46 37.93
N GLN A 36 14.43 -35.68 38.92
CA GLN A 36 13.81 -34.39 39.25
C GLN A 36 13.95 -33.40 38.09
N ALA A 37 15.15 -33.28 37.50
CA ALA A 37 15.40 -32.40 36.35
C ALA A 37 14.58 -32.81 35.14
N ARG A 38 14.48 -34.12 34.86
CA ARG A 38 13.62 -34.66 33.80
C ARG A 38 12.16 -34.29 34.02
N THR A 39 11.62 -34.52 35.22
CA THR A 39 10.23 -34.20 35.57
C THR A 39 9.95 -32.70 35.43
N GLN A 40 10.90 -31.84 35.82
CA GLN A 40 10.78 -30.40 35.65
C GLN A 40 10.77 -30.00 34.16
N SER A 41 11.65 -30.61 33.35
CA SER A 41 11.69 -30.37 31.90
C SER A 41 10.42 -30.86 31.21
N GLU A 42 9.88 -32.01 31.60
CA GLU A 42 8.61 -32.54 31.07
C GLU A 42 7.46 -31.56 31.31
N LYS A 43 7.36 -31.01 32.52
CA LYS A 43 6.36 -29.99 32.85
C LYS A 43 6.52 -28.71 32.03
N GLN A 44 7.74 -28.24 31.84
CA GLN A 44 8.01 -27.05 31.01
C GLN A 44 7.59 -27.28 29.55
N VAL A 45 7.83 -28.49 29.01
CA VAL A 45 7.39 -28.84 27.65
C VAL A 45 5.86 -28.87 27.56
N GLU A 46 5.18 -29.43 28.56
CA GLU A 46 3.71 -29.45 28.59
C GLU A 46 3.11 -28.02 28.63
N ASP A 47 3.65 -27.14 29.49
CA ASP A 47 3.23 -25.74 29.57
C ASP A 47 3.45 -25.01 28.24
N LEU A 48 4.57 -25.26 27.57
CA LEU A 48 4.88 -24.69 26.25
C LEU A 48 3.93 -25.21 25.15
N LEU A 49 3.57 -26.49 25.18
CA LEU A 49 2.60 -27.05 24.23
C LEU A 49 1.21 -26.41 24.37
N VAL A 50 0.77 -26.17 25.61
CA VAL A 50 -0.50 -25.47 25.88
C VAL A 50 -0.44 -24.02 25.38
N ALA A 51 0.67 -23.31 25.66
CA ALA A 51 0.86 -21.95 25.17
C ALA A 51 0.87 -21.88 23.64
N MET A 52 1.52 -22.84 22.98
CA MET A 52 1.57 -22.93 21.52
C MET A 52 0.17 -23.15 20.93
N GLU A 53 -0.64 -24.03 21.51
CA GLU A 53 -2.01 -24.26 21.05
C GLU A 53 -2.89 -23.01 21.21
N LYS A 54 -2.71 -22.26 22.30
CA LYS A 54 -3.40 -20.97 22.48
C LYS A 54 -3.03 -19.95 21.40
N VAL A 55 -1.73 -19.81 21.10
CA VAL A 55 -1.25 -18.90 20.03
C VAL A 55 -1.80 -19.33 18.67
N LYS A 56 -1.86 -20.64 18.39
CA LYS A 56 -2.44 -21.16 17.16
C LYS A 56 -3.93 -20.82 17.03
N GLN A 57 -4.71 -20.92 18.12
CA GLN A 57 -6.11 -20.52 18.13
C GLN A 57 -6.29 -19.01 17.91
N GLU A 58 -5.47 -18.18 18.57
CA GLU A 58 -5.47 -16.74 18.37
C GLU A 58 -5.15 -16.36 16.91
N LEU A 59 -4.19 -17.07 16.29
CA LEU A 59 -3.85 -16.89 14.88
C LEU A 59 -5.04 -17.21 13.95
N GLU A 60 -5.76 -18.30 14.19
CA GLU A 60 -6.95 -18.64 13.39
C GLU A 60 -8.07 -17.61 13.55
N VAL A 61 -8.28 -17.09 14.77
CA VAL A 61 -9.23 -15.98 15.01
C VAL A 61 -8.79 -14.72 14.25
N MET A 62 -7.49 -14.39 14.26
CA MET A 62 -6.97 -13.24 13.52
C MET A 62 -7.13 -13.41 12.00
N LYS A 63 -6.88 -14.61 11.45
CA LYS A 63 -7.12 -14.90 10.02
C LYS A 63 -8.58 -14.69 9.63
N ALA A 64 -9.52 -15.18 10.45
CA ALA A 64 -10.95 -15.00 10.20
C ALA A 64 -11.36 -13.51 10.22
N LYS A 65 -10.82 -12.74 11.18
CA LYS A 65 -11.04 -11.28 11.24
C LYS A 65 -10.47 -10.57 10.02
N LEU A 66 -9.26 -10.91 9.61
CA LEU A 66 -8.62 -10.32 8.43
C LEU A 66 -9.46 -10.58 7.18
N SER A 67 -9.92 -11.81 6.97
CA SER A 67 -10.78 -12.16 5.83
C SER A 67 -12.10 -11.38 5.85
N SER A 68 -12.73 -11.24 7.02
CA SER A 68 -13.95 -10.43 7.16
C SER A 68 -13.72 -8.94 6.84
N THR A 69 -12.60 -8.38 7.29
CA THR A 69 -12.25 -6.99 6.98
C THR A 69 -11.95 -6.79 5.49
N GLN A 70 -11.26 -7.75 4.85
CA GLN A 70 -11.00 -7.72 3.40
C GLN A 70 -12.29 -7.76 2.59
N LEU A 71 -13.24 -8.63 2.95
CA LEU A 71 -14.54 -8.67 2.29
C LEU A 71 -15.29 -7.35 2.42
N SER A 72 -15.32 -6.78 3.63
CA SER A 72 -15.97 -5.48 3.86
C SER A 72 -15.32 -4.35 3.06
N LEU A 73 -13.99 -4.36 2.92
CA LEU A 73 -13.27 -3.39 2.10
C LEU A 73 -13.67 -3.51 0.63
N ALA A 74 -13.68 -4.74 0.07
CA ALA A 74 -14.09 -4.98 -1.31
C ALA A 74 -15.53 -4.54 -1.58
N GLU A 75 -16.44 -4.79 -0.63
CA GLU A 75 -17.81 -4.27 -0.70
C GLU A 75 -17.81 -2.73 -0.78
N LYS A 76 -17.07 -2.05 0.10
CA LYS A 76 -16.99 -0.57 0.10
C LYS A 76 -16.40 -0.01 -1.18
N GLU A 77 -15.38 -0.66 -1.75
CA GLU A 77 -14.82 -0.29 -3.06
C GLU A 77 -15.84 -0.45 -4.19
N GLY A 78 -16.64 -1.51 -4.16
CA GLY A 78 -17.77 -1.71 -5.06
C GLY A 78 -18.81 -0.58 -4.95
N HIS A 79 -19.18 -0.21 -3.72
CA HIS A 79 -20.12 0.90 -3.48
C HIS A 79 -19.57 2.24 -3.99
N LEU A 80 -18.29 2.54 -3.76
CA LEU A 80 -17.66 3.75 -4.26
C LEU A 80 -17.63 3.80 -5.79
N THR A 81 -17.39 2.66 -6.43
CA THR A 81 -17.40 2.55 -7.90
C THR A 81 -18.82 2.79 -8.45
N ALA A 82 -19.84 2.20 -7.81
CA ALA A 82 -21.24 2.43 -8.17
C ALA A 82 -21.65 3.91 -8.00
N LEU A 83 -21.30 4.53 -6.87
CA LEU A 83 -21.58 5.96 -6.62
C LEU A 83 -20.87 6.88 -7.62
N ARG A 84 -19.63 6.56 -8.03
CA ARG A 84 -18.93 7.30 -9.09
C ARG A 84 -19.68 7.19 -10.42
N ALA A 85 -20.10 5.99 -10.81
CA ALA A 85 -20.87 5.79 -12.04
C ALA A 85 -22.22 6.52 -12.00
N GLU A 86 -22.93 6.46 -10.87
CA GLU A 86 -24.18 7.17 -10.65
C GLU A 86 -23.98 8.69 -10.73
N ARG A 87 -22.94 9.24 -10.11
CA ARG A 87 -22.59 10.66 -10.20
C ARG A 87 -22.33 11.10 -11.64
N ARG A 88 -21.63 10.28 -12.44
CA ARG A 88 -21.41 10.56 -13.87
C ARG A 88 -22.73 10.61 -14.63
N LYS A 89 -23.59 9.62 -14.44
CA LYS A 89 -24.92 9.58 -15.07
C LYS A 89 -25.74 10.82 -14.73
N HIS A 90 -25.80 11.22 -13.45
CA HIS A 90 -26.51 12.43 -13.04
C HIS A 90 -25.93 13.70 -13.68
N LEU A 91 -24.60 13.78 -13.83
CA LEU A 91 -23.96 14.91 -14.49
C LEU A 91 -24.36 14.98 -15.98
N GLU A 92 -24.41 13.85 -16.67
CA GLU A 92 -24.88 13.76 -18.05
C GLU A 92 -26.34 14.22 -18.18
N GLU A 93 -27.24 13.70 -17.33
CA GLU A 93 -28.66 14.06 -17.31
C GLU A 93 -28.86 15.58 -17.07
N VAL A 94 -28.14 16.17 -16.12
CA VAL A 94 -28.21 17.62 -15.85
C VAL A 94 -27.72 18.46 -17.04
N LEU A 95 -26.64 18.02 -17.69
CA LEU A 95 -26.11 18.72 -18.86
C LEU A 95 -27.06 18.63 -20.06
N GLU A 96 -27.72 17.50 -20.25
CA GLU A 96 -28.76 17.30 -21.26
C GLU A 96 -29.98 18.18 -21.00
N MET A 97 -30.52 18.16 -19.78
CA MET A 97 -31.63 19.04 -19.39
C MET A 97 -31.31 20.52 -19.62
N LYS A 98 -30.08 20.97 -19.31
CA LYS A 98 -29.65 22.34 -19.56
C LYS A 98 -29.64 22.67 -21.05
N GLN A 99 -29.22 21.73 -21.89
CA GLN A 99 -29.23 21.88 -23.35
C GLN A 99 -30.66 22.00 -23.88
N GLU A 100 -31.56 21.12 -23.44
CA GLU A 100 -32.98 21.13 -23.82
C GLU A 100 -33.67 22.43 -23.40
N ALA A 101 -33.43 22.92 -22.18
CA ALA A 101 -33.98 24.17 -21.70
C ALA A 101 -33.54 25.38 -22.54
N LEU A 102 -32.26 25.42 -22.95
CA LEU A 102 -31.75 26.47 -23.85
C LEU A 102 -32.38 26.39 -25.23
N LEU A 103 -32.52 25.19 -25.80
CA LEU A 103 -33.18 24.99 -27.09
C LEU A 103 -34.67 25.38 -27.05
N ALA A 104 -35.38 25.03 -25.97
CA ALA A 104 -36.77 25.41 -25.77
C ALA A 104 -36.92 26.94 -25.69
N ALA A 105 -36.06 27.63 -24.93
CA ALA A 105 -36.07 29.08 -24.84
C ALA A 105 -35.77 29.76 -26.18
N ILE A 106 -34.82 29.24 -26.97
CA ILE A 106 -34.54 29.74 -28.33
C ILE A 106 -35.76 29.58 -29.23
N SER A 107 -36.38 28.40 -29.21
CA SER A 107 -37.59 28.09 -29.99
C SER A 107 -38.75 29.03 -29.63
N GLU A 108 -38.94 29.32 -28.33
CA GLU A 108 -39.91 30.30 -27.85
C GLU A 108 -39.64 31.70 -28.41
N LYS A 109 -38.37 32.15 -28.39
CA LYS A 109 -37.99 33.45 -28.97
C LYS A 109 -38.26 33.50 -30.48
N ASP A 110 -37.95 32.44 -31.21
CA ASP A 110 -38.23 32.36 -32.66
C ASP A 110 -39.74 32.41 -32.95
N ALA A 111 -40.57 31.71 -32.17
CA ALA A 111 -42.02 31.78 -32.29
C ALA A 111 -42.56 33.20 -32.03
N ASN A 112 -42.07 33.87 -30.98
CA ASN A 112 -42.46 35.24 -30.65
C ASN A 112 -42.05 36.25 -31.73
N ILE A 113 -40.84 36.10 -32.30
CA ILE A 113 -40.39 36.93 -33.43
C ILE A 113 -41.33 36.73 -34.63
N ALA A 114 -41.62 35.49 -35.00
CA ALA A 114 -42.51 35.18 -36.12
C ALA A 114 -43.92 35.77 -35.92
N LEU A 115 -44.48 35.66 -34.72
CA LEU A 115 -45.77 36.24 -34.38
C LEU A 115 -45.78 37.77 -34.52
N LEU A 116 -44.77 38.47 -34.01
CA LEU A 116 -44.68 39.93 -34.10
C LEU A 116 -44.45 40.42 -35.54
N GLU A 117 -43.63 39.70 -36.31
CA GLU A 117 -43.36 40.00 -37.73
C GLU A 117 -44.64 39.84 -38.58
N LEU A 118 -45.50 38.86 -38.27
CA LEU A 118 -46.80 38.67 -38.92
C LEU A 118 -47.87 39.68 -38.46
N SER A 119 -47.84 40.11 -37.20
CA SER A 119 -48.92 40.90 -36.59
C SER A 119 -48.83 42.42 -36.83
N SER A 120 -47.62 42.97 -37.05
CA SER A 120 -47.44 44.44 -37.09
C SER A 120 -46.11 44.85 -37.75
N SER A 121 -46.02 44.76 -39.07
CA SER A 121 -44.74 44.98 -39.80
C SER A 121 -44.29 46.44 -39.95
N LYS A 122 -45.09 47.44 -39.54
CA LYS A 122 -44.80 48.87 -39.77
C LYS A 122 -44.77 49.76 -38.51
N LYS A 123 -45.09 49.24 -37.32
CA LYS A 123 -45.05 50.04 -36.08
C LYS A 123 -43.63 50.04 -35.51
N LYS A 124 -43.05 51.22 -35.30
CA LYS A 124 -41.72 51.41 -34.70
C LYS A 124 -41.53 50.60 -33.41
N LYS A 125 -42.54 50.61 -32.53
CA LYS A 125 -42.54 49.84 -31.27
C LYS A 125 -42.42 48.32 -31.48
N THR A 126 -43.12 47.76 -32.47
CA THR A 126 -43.02 46.32 -32.81
C THR A 126 -41.64 45.99 -33.37
N GLN A 127 -41.07 46.87 -34.18
CA GLN A 127 -39.74 46.66 -34.76
C GLN A 127 -38.64 46.71 -33.68
N GLU A 128 -38.76 47.60 -32.70
CA GLU A 128 -37.88 47.66 -31.53
C GLU A 128 -37.96 46.38 -30.67
N GLU A 129 -39.17 45.85 -30.47
CA GLU A 129 -39.41 44.60 -29.73
C GLU A 129 -38.84 43.37 -30.45
N VAL A 130 -39.03 43.27 -31.77
CA VAL A 130 -38.40 42.23 -32.60
C VAL A 130 -36.87 42.32 -32.54
N ALA A 131 -36.31 43.54 -32.58
CA ALA A 131 -34.86 43.72 -32.45
C ALA A 131 -34.35 43.31 -31.05
N ALA A 132 -35.12 43.57 -29.99
CA ALA A 132 -34.81 43.11 -28.64
C ALA A 132 -34.81 41.58 -28.54
N LEU A 133 -35.87 40.92 -29.04
CA LEU A 133 -35.98 39.46 -29.05
C LEU A 133 -34.86 38.79 -29.86
N LYS A 134 -34.43 39.38 -30.98
CA LYS A 134 -33.29 38.89 -31.76
C LYS A 134 -31.99 38.92 -30.95
N ARG A 135 -31.71 40.02 -30.22
CA ARG A 135 -30.53 40.10 -29.35
C ARG A 135 -30.59 39.09 -28.20
N GLU A 136 -31.76 38.90 -27.58
CA GLU A 136 -31.94 37.90 -26.53
C GLU A 136 -31.72 36.48 -27.06
N LYS A 137 -32.24 36.17 -28.25
CA LYS A 137 -32.00 34.90 -28.91
C LYS A 137 -30.51 34.67 -29.19
N ASP A 138 -29.82 35.66 -29.74
CA ASP A 138 -28.39 35.55 -30.05
C ASP A 138 -27.57 35.26 -28.79
N SER A 139 -27.94 35.86 -27.65
CA SER A 139 -27.36 35.54 -26.34
C SER A 139 -27.63 34.10 -25.91
N LEU A 140 -28.86 33.59 -26.06
CA LEU A 140 -29.19 32.19 -25.76
C LEU A 140 -28.44 31.20 -26.67
N VAL A 141 -28.27 31.53 -27.96
CA VAL A 141 -27.49 30.72 -28.91
C VAL A 141 -26.01 30.69 -28.52
N GLN A 142 -25.45 31.81 -28.05
CA GLN A 142 -24.08 31.83 -27.52
C GLN A 142 -23.96 30.95 -26.26
N GLN A 143 -24.94 31.02 -25.34
CA GLN A 143 -24.96 30.16 -24.16
C GLN A 143 -25.06 28.68 -24.50
N LEU A 144 -25.85 28.31 -25.52
CA LEU A 144 -25.96 26.93 -26.01
C LEU A 144 -24.64 26.42 -26.62
N LYS A 145 -23.94 27.26 -27.39
CA LYS A 145 -22.61 26.93 -27.92
C LYS A 145 -21.61 26.69 -26.79
N GLN A 146 -21.59 27.58 -25.79
CA GLN A 146 -20.72 27.43 -24.62
C GLN A 146 -21.06 26.17 -23.81
N GLN A 147 -22.35 25.87 -23.61
CA GLN A 147 -22.79 24.68 -22.91
C GLN A 147 -22.36 23.41 -23.65
N THR A 148 -22.52 23.36 -24.97
CA THR A 148 -22.09 22.22 -25.80
C THR A 148 -20.57 21.99 -25.67
N GLN A 149 -19.79 23.07 -25.72
CA GLN A 149 -18.33 23.00 -25.55
C GLN A 149 -17.94 22.51 -24.15
N ASN A 150 -18.57 23.04 -23.10
CA ASN A 150 -18.31 22.65 -21.71
C ASN A 150 -18.66 21.18 -21.48
N ARG A 151 -19.77 20.70 -22.05
CA ARG A 151 -20.18 19.29 -21.99
C ARG A 151 -19.11 18.40 -22.61
N MET A 152 -18.63 18.72 -23.81
CA MET A 152 -17.58 17.93 -24.46
C MET A 152 -16.29 17.88 -23.65
N LYS A 153 -15.88 19.02 -23.05
CA LYS A 153 -14.69 19.08 -22.21
C LYS A 153 -14.82 18.20 -20.96
N LEU A 154 -15.94 18.34 -20.23
CA LEU A 154 -16.19 17.52 -19.04
C LEU A 154 -16.30 16.02 -19.36
N MET A 155 -16.87 15.66 -20.50
CA MET A 155 -16.92 14.26 -20.93
C MET A 155 -15.53 13.71 -21.23
N ALA A 156 -14.61 14.51 -21.79
CA ALA A 156 -13.23 14.08 -22.00
C ALA A 156 -12.48 13.86 -20.67
N ASP A 157 -12.61 14.80 -19.74
CA ASP A 157 -11.90 14.76 -18.45
C ASP A 157 -12.36 13.61 -17.53
N ASN A 158 -13.57 13.07 -17.71
CA ASN A 158 -14.12 11.98 -16.89
C ASN A 158 -13.78 10.55 -17.38
N TYR A 159 -13.21 10.37 -18.59
CA TYR A 159 -12.85 9.05 -19.12
C TYR A 159 -11.45 8.56 -18.68
N GLU A 160 -10.57 9.47 -18.25
CA GLU A 160 -9.22 9.08 -17.79
C GLU A 160 -9.22 8.33 -16.44
N ASP A 161 -10.22 8.58 -15.58
CA ASP A 161 -10.39 7.92 -14.27
C ASP A 161 -10.67 6.40 -14.40
N ASP A 162 -11.27 5.96 -15.51
CA ASP A 162 -11.67 4.56 -15.72
C ASP A 162 -10.51 3.69 -16.25
N HIS A 163 -9.53 4.29 -16.95
CA HIS A 163 -8.40 3.57 -17.55
C HIS A 163 -7.29 3.23 -16.57
N LEU A 164 -7.23 3.87 -15.39
CA LEU A 164 -6.26 3.53 -14.35
C LEU A 164 -6.62 2.25 -13.58
N LYS A 165 -7.83 1.70 -13.75
CA LYS A 165 -8.29 0.49 -13.04
C LYS A 165 -8.36 -0.78 -13.89
N VAL A 166 -8.30 -0.69 -15.21
CA VAL A 166 -8.31 -1.89 -16.08
C VAL A 166 -6.95 -2.62 -16.08
N ALA A 167 -5.91 -2.05 -15.45
CA ALA A 167 -4.61 -2.70 -15.25
C ALA A 167 -4.57 -3.71 -14.08
N SER A 168 -5.64 -3.90 -13.32
CA SER A 168 -5.72 -4.93 -12.27
C SER A 168 -6.83 -5.94 -12.56
N PRO A 169 -6.57 -6.99 -13.36
CA PRO A 169 -7.51 -8.09 -13.50
C PRO A 169 -7.37 -9.02 -12.28
N ASN A 170 -8.48 -9.25 -11.59
CA ASN A 170 -8.78 -10.42 -10.74
C ASN A 170 -7.67 -11.02 -9.87
N SER A 171 -7.78 -10.83 -8.55
CA SER A 171 -7.27 -11.79 -7.58
C SER A 171 -8.40 -12.43 -6.78
N GLU A 172 -9.31 -13.11 -7.48
CA GLU A 172 -10.16 -14.15 -6.90
C GLU A 172 -9.72 -15.52 -7.45
N GLN A 173 -8.75 -16.17 -6.79
CA GLN A 173 -8.64 -17.63 -6.60
C GLN A 173 -7.29 -18.01 -5.98
N PRO A 174 -7.26 -18.89 -4.95
CA PRO A 174 -6.02 -19.47 -4.45
C PRO A 174 -5.65 -20.64 -5.36
N ASN A 175 -4.89 -20.37 -6.42
CA ASN A 175 -4.38 -21.42 -7.29
C ASN A 175 -2.86 -21.49 -7.21
N ASN A 176 -2.39 -22.68 -6.85
CA ASN A 176 -1.00 -23.03 -6.52
C ASN A 176 -0.09 -23.11 -7.77
N HIS A 177 -0.24 -22.18 -8.72
CA HIS A 177 0.61 -22.08 -9.90
C HIS A 177 1.64 -20.98 -9.70
N LYS A 178 2.92 -21.38 -9.67
CA LYS A 178 4.05 -20.45 -9.69
C LYS A 178 3.89 -19.49 -10.89
N PRO A 179 3.94 -18.16 -10.68
CA PRO A 179 3.75 -17.19 -11.76
C PRO A 179 4.81 -17.37 -12.84
N SER A 180 4.42 -17.20 -14.10
CA SER A 180 5.34 -17.26 -15.26
C SER A 180 6.43 -16.18 -15.15
N PRO A 181 7.65 -16.38 -15.67
CA PRO A 181 8.72 -15.36 -15.63
C PRO A 181 8.26 -13.96 -16.08
N ASP A 182 7.42 -13.90 -17.11
CA ASP A 182 6.85 -12.65 -17.64
C ASP A 182 5.93 -11.91 -16.65
N GLN A 183 5.31 -12.64 -15.71
CA GLN A 183 4.46 -12.05 -14.67
C GLN A 183 5.27 -11.43 -13.53
N ILE A 184 6.55 -11.82 -13.36
CA ILE A 184 7.45 -11.29 -12.33
C ILE A 184 8.19 -10.05 -12.84
N LEU A 185 8.45 -9.98 -14.15
CA LEU A 185 9.16 -8.86 -14.80
C LEU A 185 8.49 -7.51 -14.57
N SER A 186 7.15 -7.40 -14.73
CA SER A 186 6.44 -6.13 -14.58
C SER A 186 6.48 -5.59 -13.14
N PRO A 187 6.08 -6.35 -12.10
CA PRO A 187 6.18 -5.89 -10.71
C PRO A 187 7.60 -5.48 -10.30
N LEU A 188 8.60 -6.19 -10.82
CA LEU A 188 10.00 -5.94 -10.50
C LEU A 188 10.51 -4.63 -11.13
N LEU A 189 10.09 -4.33 -12.35
CA LEU A 189 10.34 -3.02 -13.00
C LEU A 189 9.65 -1.87 -12.25
N ASP A 190 8.39 -2.07 -11.85
CA ASP A 190 7.64 -1.06 -11.10
C ASP A 190 8.26 -0.79 -9.73
N LEU A 191 8.66 -1.85 -9.00
CA LEU A 191 9.39 -1.74 -7.73
C LEU A 191 10.72 -1.00 -7.91
N ASN A 192 11.48 -1.30 -8.96
CA ASN A 192 12.73 -0.62 -9.23
C ASN A 192 12.51 0.87 -9.53
N GLN A 193 11.49 1.22 -10.32
CA GLN A 193 11.16 2.62 -10.60
C GLN A 193 10.69 3.36 -9.34
N ASN A 194 9.87 2.72 -8.50
CA ASN A 194 9.43 3.27 -7.23
C ASN A 194 10.62 3.48 -6.27
N ARG A 195 11.57 2.54 -6.25
CA ARG A 195 12.81 2.68 -5.49
C ARG A 195 13.63 3.89 -5.94
N SER A 196 13.78 4.11 -7.24
CA SER A 196 14.49 5.30 -7.77
C SER A 196 13.79 6.60 -7.35
N LYS A 197 12.46 6.67 -7.44
CA LYS A 197 11.66 7.82 -6.97
C LYS A 197 11.86 8.05 -5.47
N LEU A 198 11.83 6.98 -4.68
CA LEU A 198 11.99 7.05 -3.23
C LEU A 198 13.39 7.54 -2.84
N LYS A 199 14.45 7.10 -3.54
CA LYS A 199 15.81 7.63 -3.36
C LYS A 199 15.91 9.12 -3.64
N LEU A 200 15.27 9.60 -4.71
CA LEU A 200 15.21 11.02 -5.05
C LEU A 200 14.48 11.81 -3.96
N TYR A 201 13.36 11.29 -3.46
CA TYR A 201 12.60 11.90 -2.37
C TYR A 201 13.43 11.99 -1.09
N ILE A 202 14.07 10.90 -0.67
CA ILE A 202 15.00 10.86 0.47
C ILE A 202 16.14 11.86 0.28
N SER A 203 16.72 11.95 -0.92
CA SER A 203 17.78 12.90 -1.24
C SER A 203 17.31 14.36 -1.05
N HIS A 204 16.10 14.66 -1.51
CA HIS A 204 15.51 15.99 -1.34
C HIS A 204 15.27 16.32 0.15
N LEU A 205 14.63 15.42 0.90
CA LEU A 205 14.39 15.60 2.34
C LEU A 205 15.70 15.81 3.11
N THR A 206 16.71 15.00 2.79
CA THR A 206 18.04 15.08 3.40
C THR A 206 18.70 16.43 3.10
N SER A 207 18.57 16.93 1.86
CA SER A 207 19.10 18.24 1.46
C SER A 207 18.40 19.38 2.22
N LEU A 208 17.07 19.32 2.35
CA LEU A 208 16.30 20.30 3.12
C LEU A 208 16.72 20.33 4.60
N CYS A 209 16.99 19.16 5.19
CA CYS A 209 17.52 19.08 6.56
C CYS A 209 18.90 19.75 6.66
N GLN A 210 19.81 19.43 5.74
CA GLN A 210 21.18 19.97 5.73
C GLN A 210 21.22 21.49 5.55
N GLU A 211 20.35 22.04 4.70
CA GLU A 211 20.25 23.50 4.47
C GLU A 211 19.79 24.26 5.72
N ARG A 212 19.03 23.61 6.61
CA ARG A 212 18.46 24.26 7.80
C ARG A 212 19.30 24.03 9.04
N ASP A 213 19.61 22.78 9.36
CA ASP A 213 20.55 22.42 10.42
C ASP A 213 21.22 21.06 10.12
N PRO A 214 22.53 21.05 9.82
CA PRO A 214 23.28 19.84 9.52
C PRO A 214 23.25 18.77 10.63
N ILE A 215 22.91 19.15 11.87
CA ILE A 215 22.91 18.24 13.02
C ILE A 215 21.64 17.36 13.05
N ILE A 216 20.55 17.74 12.36
CA ILE A 216 19.25 17.03 12.37
C ILE A 216 19.41 15.55 12.01
N LEU A 217 20.30 15.24 11.05
CA LEU A 217 20.53 13.88 10.54
C LEU A 217 21.89 13.31 10.92
N GLN A 218 22.59 13.90 11.91
CA GLN A 218 23.95 13.50 12.28
C GLN A 218 24.05 12.01 12.68
N ASP A 219 23.02 11.47 13.31
CA ASP A 219 22.95 10.06 13.75
C ASP A 219 22.21 9.14 12.76
N PHE A 220 21.76 9.67 11.61
CA PHE A 220 20.91 8.95 10.64
C PHE A 220 21.66 8.63 9.35
N ALA A 221 22.34 7.48 9.32
CA ALA A 221 22.99 7.00 8.12
C ALA A 221 21.99 6.31 7.16
N PRO A 222 22.04 6.59 5.84
CA PRO A 222 21.19 5.91 4.87
C PRO A 222 21.51 4.41 4.78
N PRO A 223 20.49 3.55 4.56
CA PRO A 223 20.68 2.11 4.49
C PRO A 223 21.51 1.70 3.26
N PRO A 224 22.12 0.50 3.24
CA PRO A 224 22.90 0.01 2.11
C PRO A 224 22.13 0.07 0.77
N ALA A 225 20.82 -0.21 0.81
CA ALA A 225 19.91 -0.11 -0.33
C ALA A 225 19.90 1.25 -1.03
N TYR A 226 20.19 2.34 -0.30
CA TYR A 226 20.25 3.70 -0.84
C TYR A 226 21.37 3.87 -1.87
N HIS A 227 22.51 3.23 -1.63
CA HIS A 227 23.72 3.37 -2.44
C HIS A 227 23.75 2.42 -3.64
N ARG A 228 22.82 1.46 -3.73
CA ARG A 228 22.74 0.52 -4.85
C ARG A 228 22.46 1.30 -6.14
N SER A 229 23.30 1.13 -7.16
CA SER A 229 23.13 1.83 -8.43
C SER A 229 21.98 1.26 -9.25
N ASP A 230 21.17 2.14 -9.84
CA ASP A 230 20.15 1.77 -10.83
C ASP A 230 20.87 1.59 -12.19
N SER A 231 21.52 0.44 -12.37
CA SER A 231 22.33 0.19 -13.57
C SER A 231 21.47 -0.13 -14.78
N ALA A 232 21.73 0.52 -15.92
CA ALA A 232 21.12 0.16 -17.20
C ALA A 232 21.42 -1.30 -17.61
N SER A 233 22.54 -1.86 -17.13
CA SER A 233 22.89 -3.27 -17.37
C SER A 233 21.94 -4.24 -16.68
N TRP A 234 21.33 -3.84 -15.56
CA TRP A 234 20.41 -4.68 -14.79
C TRP A 234 19.12 -4.94 -15.59
N HIS A 235 18.61 -3.93 -16.31
CA HIS A 235 17.44 -4.11 -17.20
C HIS A 235 17.72 -5.12 -18.32
N THR A 236 18.91 -5.09 -18.92
CA THR A 236 19.29 -6.06 -19.95
C THR A 236 19.50 -7.46 -19.38
N GLN A 237 20.03 -7.56 -18.15
CA GLN A 237 20.26 -8.83 -17.47
C GLN A 237 18.95 -9.48 -17.03
N LEU A 238 17.91 -8.72 -16.68
CA LEU A 238 16.63 -9.24 -16.17
C LEU A 238 15.98 -10.25 -17.13
N HIS A 239 16.02 -9.97 -18.43
CA HIS A 239 15.46 -10.86 -19.46
C HIS A 239 16.25 -12.16 -19.66
N SER A 240 17.47 -12.25 -19.11
CA SER A 240 18.33 -13.44 -19.18
C SER A 240 18.33 -14.28 -17.90
N MET A 241 17.62 -13.84 -16.85
CA MET A 241 17.57 -14.52 -15.55
C MET A 241 16.62 -15.71 -15.56
N THR A 242 16.91 -16.72 -14.75
CA THR A 242 16.00 -17.84 -14.51
C THR A 242 14.85 -17.42 -13.58
N GLN A 243 13.77 -18.20 -13.54
CA GLN A 243 12.63 -17.91 -12.67
C GLN A 243 13.00 -17.80 -11.18
N GLU A 244 13.86 -18.69 -10.68
CA GLU A 244 14.33 -18.66 -9.29
C GLU A 244 15.16 -17.40 -9.00
N GLN A 245 15.95 -16.94 -9.97
CA GLN A 245 16.72 -15.70 -9.87
C GLN A 245 15.81 -14.47 -9.89
N LEU A 246 14.76 -14.47 -10.71
CA LEU A 246 13.76 -13.40 -10.75
C LEU A 246 12.95 -13.31 -9.44
N GLU A 247 12.56 -14.45 -8.87
CA GLU A 247 11.88 -14.51 -7.56
C GLU A 247 12.80 -13.98 -6.43
N ALA A 248 14.08 -14.34 -6.45
CA ALA A 248 15.06 -13.85 -5.49
C ALA A 248 15.33 -12.34 -5.63
N GLU A 249 15.43 -11.85 -6.88
CA GLU A 249 15.63 -10.42 -7.16
C GLU A 249 14.39 -9.60 -6.78
N LEU A 250 13.18 -10.13 -7.01
CA LEU A 250 11.93 -9.52 -6.56
C LEU A 250 11.92 -9.35 -5.04
N ALA A 251 12.19 -10.43 -4.30
CA ALA A 251 12.23 -10.40 -2.83
C ALA A 251 13.31 -9.45 -2.29
N LEU A 252 14.43 -9.31 -3.00
CA LEU A 252 15.47 -8.33 -2.68
C LEU A 252 14.98 -6.90 -2.91
N CYS A 253 14.36 -6.62 -4.06
CA CYS A 253 13.80 -5.30 -4.37
C CYS A 253 12.71 -4.87 -3.38
N GLU A 254 11.85 -5.79 -2.95
CA GLU A 254 10.83 -5.53 -1.93
C GLU A 254 11.46 -5.17 -0.58
N ARG A 255 12.47 -5.93 -0.15
CA ARG A 255 13.19 -5.67 1.11
C ARG A 255 13.91 -4.32 1.08
N GLU A 256 14.66 -4.06 0.01
CA GLU A 256 15.37 -2.79 -0.19
C GLU A 256 14.40 -1.61 -0.26
N GLY A 257 13.23 -1.79 -0.89
CA GLY A 257 12.16 -0.79 -0.92
C GLY A 257 11.62 -0.50 0.48
N ALA A 258 11.39 -1.54 1.29
CA ALA A 258 10.94 -1.38 2.68
C ALA A 258 11.97 -0.65 3.54
N GLU A 259 13.26 -1.01 3.46
CA GLU A 259 14.35 -0.31 4.17
C GLU A 259 14.41 1.18 3.81
N LEU A 260 14.26 1.51 2.53
CA LEU A 260 14.23 2.89 2.06
C LEU A 260 13.00 3.65 2.54
N GLN A 261 11.83 3.00 2.54
CA GLN A 261 10.60 3.61 3.02
C GLN A 261 10.67 3.91 4.52
N GLU A 262 11.23 2.98 5.29
CA GLU A 262 11.45 3.18 6.72
C GLU A 262 12.42 4.33 6.97
N TYR A 263 13.52 4.41 6.23
CA TYR A 263 14.46 5.53 6.33
C TYR A 263 13.81 6.86 5.97
N ALA A 264 13.01 6.93 4.89
CA ALA A 264 12.28 8.14 4.51
C ALA A 264 11.32 8.59 5.63
N ASN A 265 10.62 7.66 6.27
CA ASN A 265 9.72 7.95 7.39
C ASN A 265 10.50 8.47 8.60
N GLN A 266 11.68 7.90 8.91
CA GLN A 266 12.54 8.38 10.00
C GLN A 266 13.04 9.81 9.73
N VAL A 267 13.44 10.13 8.50
CA VAL A 267 13.84 11.49 8.10
C VAL A 267 12.67 12.46 8.26
N LEU A 268 11.47 12.10 7.78
CA LEU A 268 10.27 12.92 7.95
C LEU A 268 9.91 13.15 9.42
N GLN A 269 10.09 12.14 10.28
CA GLN A 269 9.87 12.28 11.71
C GLN A 269 10.87 13.27 12.34
N GLN A 270 12.15 13.22 11.96
CA GLN A 270 13.14 14.20 12.42
C GLN A 270 12.80 15.62 11.95
N ILE A 271 12.31 15.77 10.72
CA ILE A 271 11.83 17.04 10.20
C ILE A 271 10.63 17.53 11.01
N ALA A 272 9.66 16.66 11.30
CA ALA A 272 8.48 17.03 12.09
C ALA A 272 8.86 17.50 13.51
N ASP A 273 9.82 16.83 14.14
CA ASP A 273 10.21 17.10 15.53
C ASP A 273 11.09 18.36 15.66
N ARG A 274 11.91 18.67 14.65
CA ARG A 274 12.93 19.73 14.73
C ARG A 274 12.67 20.93 13.82
N CYS A 275 11.93 20.74 12.73
CA CYS A 275 11.68 21.77 11.69
C CYS A 275 10.26 21.62 11.07
N PRO A 276 9.19 21.84 11.86
CA PRO A 276 7.81 21.64 11.40
C PRO A 276 7.41 22.54 10.23
N ASP A 277 8.07 23.69 10.02
CA ASP A 277 7.88 24.57 8.87
C ASP A 277 8.35 23.95 7.55
N ILE A 278 9.39 23.11 7.58
CA ILE A 278 9.83 22.34 6.41
C ILE A 278 8.81 21.25 6.09
N LEU A 279 8.23 20.61 7.11
CA LEU A 279 7.18 19.61 6.90
C LEU A 279 5.98 20.22 6.18
N GLU A 280 5.58 21.44 6.55
CA GLU A 280 4.52 22.18 5.86
C GLU A 280 4.87 22.49 4.40
N GLN A 281 6.13 22.86 4.11
CA GLN A 281 6.60 23.05 2.72
C GLN A 281 6.56 21.75 1.91
N VAL A 282 6.96 20.62 2.50
CA VAL A 282 6.91 19.30 1.86
C VAL A 282 5.47 18.87 1.59
N VAL A 283 4.56 19.07 2.56
CA VAL A 283 3.12 18.76 2.41
C VAL A 283 2.50 19.60 1.29
N ASN A 284 2.73 20.91 1.28
CA ASN A 284 2.22 21.81 0.24
C ASN A 284 2.75 21.44 -1.15
N ALA A 285 4.03 21.09 -1.27
CA ALA A 285 4.61 20.67 -2.54
C ALA A 285 4.03 19.34 -3.06
N LEU A 286 3.65 18.42 -2.15
CA LEU A 286 2.98 17.16 -2.50
C LEU A 286 1.53 17.40 -2.93
N GLU A 287 0.82 18.33 -2.26
CA GLU A 287 -0.55 18.74 -2.63
C GLU A 287 -0.60 19.46 -3.98
N ASP A 288 0.38 20.31 -4.30
CA ASP A 288 0.49 21.01 -5.60
C ASP A 288 0.90 20.08 -6.76
N SER A 289 1.41 18.87 -6.46
CA SER A 289 1.85 17.88 -7.45
C SER A 289 0.79 16.81 -7.76
N CYS A 290 -0.39 16.85 -7.13
CA CYS A 290 -1.52 15.93 -7.35
C CYS A 290 -2.64 16.59 -8.18
#